data_AF-A0A8J6GW66-F1
#
_entry.id   AF-A0A8J6GW66-F1
#
_cell.length_a   1.000
_cell.length_b   1.000
_cell.length_c   1.000
_cell.angle_alpha   90.00
_cell.angle_beta   90.00
_cell.angle_gamma   90.00
#
_symmetry.space_group_name_H-M   'P 1'
#
loop_
_entity.id
_entity.type
_entity.pdbx_description
1 polymer ?
#
loop_
_entity_poly.entity_id
_entity_poly.type
_entity_poly.pdbx_seq_one_letter_code
_entity_poly.pdbx_strand_id
1 'polypeptide(L)'
;MTPILSPQNLLSCDTHHQRGCRGGRLDGAWWFLRRRGVVSDNCYPFAGREQNEASTTPRCMMHSRAMGRGKRQATSRCPNSQVDSNDIYQVTPAYRLGSDEKEIMKELMENGPVQGKHP
;
A
#
# COMPACT_ATOMS: atom_id res chain seq x y z
N MET A 1 13.57 -8.90 11.02
CA MET A 1 13.17 -9.17 9.62
C MET A 1 12.33 -8.02 9.12
N THR A 2 12.45 -7.65 7.85
CA THR A 2 11.60 -6.61 7.23
C THR A 2 10.20 -7.19 6.99
N PRO A 3 9.12 -6.48 7.36
CA PRO A 3 7.77 -6.98 7.14
C PRO A 3 7.38 -6.91 5.67
N ILE A 4 6.69 -7.93 5.18
CA ILE A 4 5.98 -7.86 3.90
C ILE A 4 4.79 -6.92 4.12
N LEU A 5 4.62 -5.93 3.24
CA LEU A 5 3.54 -4.96 3.33
C LEU A 5 2.25 -5.51 2.74
N SER A 6 1.10 -5.17 3.32
CA SER A 6 -0.21 -5.66 2.86
C SER A 6 -0.65 -4.99 1.55
N PRO A 7 -0.71 -5.72 0.42
CA PRO A 7 -1.35 -5.21 -0.78
C PRO A 7 -2.86 -5.08 -0.60
N GLN A 8 -3.48 -5.90 0.26
CA GLN A 8 -4.91 -5.85 0.53
C GLN A 8 -5.32 -4.54 1.21
N ASN A 9 -4.52 -4.05 2.16
CA ASN A 9 -4.75 -2.78 2.80
C ASN A 9 -4.73 -1.65 1.78
N LEU A 10 -3.72 -1.62 0.90
CA LEU A 10 -3.62 -0.62 -0.16
C LEU A 10 -4.83 -0.69 -1.10
N LEU A 11 -5.16 -1.88 -1.61
CA LEU A 11 -6.25 -2.07 -2.58
C LEU A 11 -7.65 -1.76 -2.02
N SER A 12 -7.88 -2.02 -0.73
CA SER A 12 -9.19 -1.82 -0.09
C SER A 12 -9.38 -0.40 0.43
N CYS A 13 -8.29 0.30 0.77
CA CYS A 13 -8.34 1.55 1.52
C CYS A 13 -7.84 2.78 0.76
N ASP A 14 -7.03 2.62 -0.29
CA ASP A 14 -6.73 3.72 -1.21
C ASP A 14 -7.90 3.87 -2.18
N THR A 15 -8.81 4.80 -1.90
CA THR A 15 -10.03 5.04 -2.70
C THR A 15 -9.94 6.28 -3.57
N HIS A 16 -8.87 7.06 -3.47
CA HIS A 16 -8.77 8.35 -4.16
C HIS A 16 -8.28 8.18 -5.60
N HIS A 17 -9.22 8.17 -6.56
CA HIS A 17 -8.97 7.85 -7.97
C HIS A 17 -8.35 6.47 -8.22
N GLN A 18 -8.58 5.56 -7.28
CA GLN A 18 -8.25 4.14 -7.42
C GLN A 18 -9.53 3.33 -7.62
N ARG A 19 -9.44 2.22 -8.33
CA ARG A 19 -10.58 1.33 -8.58
C ARG A 19 -10.32 -0.08 -8.05
N GLY A 20 -9.40 -0.22 -7.10
CA GLY A 20 -8.99 -1.51 -6.51
C GLY A 20 -8.67 -2.53 -7.62
N CYS A 21 -9.39 -3.66 -7.61
CA CYS A 21 -9.22 -4.73 -8.60
C CYS A 21 -9.70 -4.40 -10.02
N ARG A 22 -10.14 -3.17 -10.31
CA ARG A 22 -10.53 -2.67 -11.66
C ARG A 22 -9.53 -1.63 -12.20
N GLY A 23 -8.33 -1.60 -11.65
CA GLY A 23 -7.25 -0.70 -12.07
C GLY A 23 -6.99 0.43 -11.07
N GLY A 24 -5.91 1.16 -11.31
CA GLY A 24 -5.46 2.20 -10.40
C GLY A 24 -4.32 3.02 -10.98
N ARG A 25 -3.90 4.03 -10.22
CA ARG A 25 -2.81 4.94 -10.54
C ARG A 25 -1.64 4.74 -9.60
N LEU A 26 -0.44 4.57 -10.19
CA LEU A 26 0.81 4.39 -9.45
C LEU A 26 1.12 5.57 -8.51
N ASP A 27 0.96 6.80 -8.99
CA ASP A 27 1.22 8.01 -8.22
C ASP A 27 0.31 8.14 -6.99
N GLY A 28 -0.97 7.76 -7.13
CA GLY A 28 -1.90 7.70 -6.02
C GLY A 28 -1.49 6.67 -4.96
N ALA A 29 -1.07 5.47 -5.38
CA ALA A 29 -0.64 4.40 -4.48
C ALA A 29 0.60 4.81 -3.67
N TRP A 30 1.63 5.35 -4.32
CA TRP A 30 2.83 5.86 -3.64
C TRP A 30 2.51 7.03 -2.69
N TRP A 31 1.59 7.92 -3.08
CA TRP A 31 1.14 9.00 -2.20
C TRP A 31 0.40 8.45 -0.96
N PHE A 32 -0.43 7.42 -1.13
CA PHE A 32 -1.13 6.74 -0.04
C PHE A 32 -0.14 6.13 0.93
N LEU A 33 0.86 5.38 0.45
CA LEU A 33 1.91 4.80 1.28
C LEU A 33 2.67 5.87 2.08
N ARG A 34 2.96 7.02 1.47
CA ARG A 34 3.64 8.13 2.17
C ARG A 34 2.74 8.74 3.24
N ARG A 35 1.49 9.05 2.90
CA ARG A 35 0.61 9.86 3.75
C ARG A 35 -0.14 9.04 4.78
N ARG A 36 -0.59 7.84 4.45
CA ARG A 36 -1.42 6.96 5.29
C ARG A 36 -0.64 5.76 5.77
N GLY A 37 0.22 5.21 4.91
CA GLY A 37 0.91 3.96 5.17
C GLY A 37 -0.02 2.75 5.09
N VAL A 38 0.55 1.56 5.29
CA VAL A 38 -0.16 0.28 5.30
C VAL A 38 0.33 -0.58 6.46
N VAL A 39 -0.47 -1.55 6.87
CA VAL A 39 -0.03 -2.61 7.79
C VAL A 39 0.75 -3.70 7.06
N SER A 40 1.32 -4.64 7.82
CA SER A 40 1.94 -5.84 7.27
C SER A 40 0.92 -6.79 6.64
N ASP A 41 1.37 -7.63 5.70
CA ASP A 41 0.55 -8.67 5.08
C ASP A 41 0.02 -9.67 6.12
N ASN A 42 0.81 -10.02 7.12
CA ASN A 42 0.35 -10.86 8.24
C ASN A 42 -0.85 -10.26 8.99
N CYS A 43 -0.89 -8.93 9.16
CA CYS A 43 -2.00 -8.23 9.81
C CYS A 43 -3.24 -8.17 8.91
N TYR A 44 -3.06 -7.86 7.62
CA TYR A 44 -4.13 -7.79 6.64
C TYR A 44 -3.78 -8.61 5.38
N PRO A 45 -4.01 -9.93 5.39
CA PRO A 45 -3.60 -10.82 4.31
C PRO A 45 -4.30 -10.53 2.99
N PHE A 46 -3.61 -10.83 1.89
CA PHE A 46 -4.22 -10.78 0.56
C PHE A 46 -5.29 -11.86 0.38
N ALA A 47 -6.52 -11.43 0.08
CA ALA A 47 -7.67 -12.33 -0.09
C ALA A 47 -8.01 -12.61 -1.58
N GLY A 48 -7.27 -12.04 -2.52
CA GLY A 48 -7.48 -12.27 -3.95
C GLY A 48 -8.91 -11.95 -4.44
N ARG A 49 -9.35 -12.69 -5.46
CA ARG A 49 -10.72 -12.68 -6.01
C ARG A 49 -11.46 -13.98 -5.65
N GLU A 50 -11.33 -14.49 -4.44
CA GLU A 50 -12.09 -15.68 -4.04
C GLU A 50 -13.57 -15.33 -3.76
N GLN A 51 -14.34 -15.45 -4.85
CA GLN A 51 -15.65 -16.10 -5.04
C GLN A 51 -16.59 -16.24 -3.82
N ASN A 52 -17.71 -15.48 -3.89
CA ASN A 52 -19.10 -15.88 -3.56
C ASN A 52 -19.96 -14.77 -2.92
N GLU A 53 -19.49 -13.53 -2.88
CA GLU A 53 -20.39 -12.39 -2.67
C GLU A 53 -20.34 -11.44 -3.85
N ALA A 54 -21.49 -11.28 -4.48
CA ALA A 54 -21.71 -10.41 -5.61
C ALA A 54 -21.13 -9.01 -5.36
N SER A 55 -20.30 -8.56 -6.30
CA SER A 55 -20.15 -7.16 -6.67
C SER A 55 -19.76 -6.13 -5.60
N THR A 56 -19.10 -6.51 -4.50
CA THR A 56 -18.71 -5.51 -3.50
C THR A 56 -17.19 -5.33 -3.50
N THR A 57 -16.72 -4.12 -3.82
CA THR A 57 -15.33 -3.71 -3.58
C THR A 57 -14.95 -4.07 -2.14
N PRO A 58 -13.80 -4.73 -1.88
CA PRO A 58 -13.43 -5.13 -0.54
C PRO A 58 -13.47 -3.90 0.37
N ARG A 59 -14.27 -3.97 1.44
CA ARG A 59 -14.38 -2.88 2.41
C ARG A 59 -13.02 -2.65 3.05
N CYS A 60 -12.64 -1.39 3.21
CA CYS A 60 -11.47 -1.07 4.00
C CYS A 60 -11.71 -1.47 5.46
N MET A 61 -10.92 -2.43 5.96
CA MET A 61 -10.98 -2.87 7.36
C MET A 61 -9.88 -2.25 8.23
N MET A 62 -8.94 -1.52 7.62
CA MET A 62 -7.78 -0.95 8.32
C MET A 62 -7.47 0.47 7.83
N HIS A 63 -7.83 1.45 8.65
CA HIS A 63 -7.48 2.85 8.43
C HIS A 63 -6.32 3.29 9.32
N SER A 64 -5.71 4.43 8.96
CA SER A 64 -4.65 5.08 9.73
C SER A 64 -5.09 6.46 10.22
N ARG A 65 -4.79 6.81 11.47
CA ARG A 65 -4.96 8.15 12.04
C ARG A 65 -3.62 8.85 12.27
N ALA A 66 -3.60 10.18 12.23
CA ALA A 66 -2.39 10.96 12.52
C ALA A 66 -2.07 10.95 14.02
N MET A 67 -0.79 10.80 14.36
CA MET A 67 -0.27 10.86 15.74
C MET A 67 0.66 12.07 15.98
N GLY A 68 0.78 12.97 15.00
CA GLY A 68 1.76 14.07 15.00
C GLY A 68 3.13 13.66 14.44
N ARG A 69 3.95 14.66 14.10
CA ARG A 69 5.30 14.48 13.53
C ARG A 69 5.36 13.52 12.32
N GLY A 70 4.30 13.49 11.51
CA GLY A 70 4.19 12.62 10.33
C GLY A 70 3.87 11.15 10.63
N LYS A 71 3.81 10.74 11.91
CA LYS A 71 3.52 9.35 12.31
C LYS A 71 2.04 9.00 12.15
N ARG A 72 1.80 7.71 11.91
CA ARG A 72 0.47 7.11 11.78
C ARG A 72 0.29 5.96 12.76
N GLN A 73 -0.96 5.73 13.14
CA GLN A 73 -1.36 4.57 13.93
C GLN A 73 -2.61 3.94 13.30
N ALA A 74 -2.67 2.61 13.32
CA ALA A 74 -3.85 1.86 12.94
C ALA A 74 -5.05 2.23 13.83
N THR A 75 -6.23 2.28 13.24
CA THR A 75 -7.49 2.59 13.96
C THR A 75 -8.19 1.35 14.48
N SER A 76 -7.79 0.17 14.03
CA SER A 76 -8.52 -1.08 14.20
C SER A 76 -7.54 -2.22 14.49
N ARG A 77 -8.04 -3.33 15.03
CA ARG A 77 -7.26 -4.58 15.12
C ARG A 77 -7.06 -5.18 13.73
N CYS A 78 -6.05 -6.03 13.59
CA CYS A 78 -5.79 -6.74 12.35
C CYS A 78 -7.00 -7.56 11.90
N PRO A 79 -7.36 -7.54 10.61
CA PRO A 79 -8.31 -8.48 10.04
C PRO A 79 -7.91 -9.95 10.28
N ASN A 80 -6.61 -10.24 10.31
CA ASN A 80 -6.12 -11.51 10.81
C ASN A 80 -6.08 -11.51 12.35
N SER A 81 -6.95 -12.29 12.98
CA SER A 81 -7.06 -12.42 14.44
C SER A 81 -5.87 -13.08 15.12
N GLN A 82 -4.99 -13.74 14.34
CA GLN A 82 -3.77 -14.38 14.86
C GLN A 82 -2.63 -13.38 15.10
N VAL A 83 -2.80 -12.12 14.69
CA VAL A 83 -1.76 -11.09 14.74
C VAL A 83 -2.25 -9.88 15.52
N ASP A 84 -1.55 -9.55 16.60
CA ASP A 84 -1.87 -8.36 17.40
C ASP A 84 -1.18 -7.09 16.91
N SER A 85 0.00 -7.20 16.29
CA SER A 85 0.74 -6.04 15.76
C SER A 85 0.07 -5.49 14.51
N ASN A 86 -0.43 -4.26 14.62
CA ASN A 86 -1.05 -3.46 13.56
C ASN A 86 -0.20 -2.22 13.23
N ASP A 87 1.12 -2.35 13.31
CA ASP A 87 2.05 -1.26 13.03
C ASP A 87 1.84 -0.71 11.60
N ILE A 88 1.85 0.62 11.49
CA ILE A 88 1.70 1.30 10.19
C ILE A 88 3.08 1.61 9.64
N TYR A 89 3.35 1.12 8.42
CA TYR A 89 4.56 1.37 7.67
C TYR A 89 4.31 2.45 6.63
N GLN A 90 5.12 3.52 6.68
CA GLN A 90 5.08 4.62 5.74
C GLN A 90 6.36 4.66 4.91
N VAL A 91 6.25 5.08 3.65
CA VAL A 91 7.42 5.34 2.81
C VAL A 91 7.92 6.77 3.00
N THR A 92 9.20 6.97 2.73
CA THR A 92 9.80 8.29 2.54
C THR A 92 9.18 8.99 1.31
N PRO A 93 9.44 10.28 1.07
CA PRO A 93 8.86 10.98 -0.07
C PRO A 93 9.08 10.26 -1.40
N ALA A 94 7.99 9.83 -2.03
CA ALA A 94 8.03 9.21 -3.36
C ALA A 94 8.19 10.26 -4.47
N TYR A 95 8.94 9.91 -5.52
CA TYR A 95 9.18 10.73 -6.71
C TYR A 95 8.98 9.91 -8.00
N ARG A 96 8.84 10.61 -9.12
CA ARG A 96 8.75 10.03 -10.46
C ARG A 96 10.16 10.00 -11.06
N LEU A 97 10.55 8.84 -11.57
CA LEU A 97 11.73 8.69 -12.40
C LEU A 97 11.42 9.08 -13.85
N GLY A 98 12.39 9.69 -14.53
CA GLY A 98 12.31 9.91 -15.96
C GLY A 98 12.17 8.61 -16.77
N SER A 99 11.89 8.74 -18.06
CA SER A 99 11.91 7.61 -19.00
C SER A 99 13.32 7.29 -19.51
N ASP A 100 14.35 7.93 -18.96
CA ASP A 100 15.74 7.67 -19.31
C ASP A 100 16.21 6.36 -18.69
N GLU A 101 16.72 5.45 -19.52
CA GLU A 101 17.15 4.12 -19.09
C GLU A 101 18.29 4.19 -18.07
N LYS A 102 19.22 5.14 -18.22
CA LYS A 102 20.37 5.27 -17.30
C LYS A 102 19.91 5.79 -15.94
N GLU A 103 18.93 6.69 -15.89
CA GLU A 103 18.32 7.16 -14.65
C GLU A 103 17.62 6.00 -13.91
N ILE A 104 16.86 5.17 -14.63
CA ILE A 104 16.18 4.00 -14.05
C ILE A 104 17.19 2.97 -13.55
N MET A 105 18.23 2.66 -14.34
CA MET A 105 19.29 1.74 -13.92
C MET A 105 20.03 2.24 -12.68
N LYS A 106 20.36 3.54 -12.64
CA LYS A 106 21.01 4.15 -11.48
C LYS A 106 20.15 4.01 -10.23
N GLU A 107 18.86 4.32 -10.32
CA GLU A 107 17.93 4.19 -9.19
C GLU A 107 17.83 2.74 -8.69
N LEU A 108 17.73 1.77 -9.61
CA LEU A 108 17.69 0.35 -9.27
C LEU A 108 18.92 -0.10 -8.50
N MET A 109 20.10 0.40 -8.87
CA MET A 109 21.37 0.04 -8.25
C MET A 109 21.61 0.73 -6.91
N GLU A 110 21.20 1.99 -6.77
CA GLU A 110 21.46 2.79 -5.56
C GLU A 110 20.38 2.62 -4.48
N ASN A 111 19.10 2.50 -4.90
CA ASN A 111 17.94 2.56 -4.00
C ASN A 111 17.06 1.30 -4.05
N GLY A 112 17.29 0.42 -5.02
CA GLY A 112 16.59 -0.86 -5.14
C GLY A 112 15.39 -0.83 -6.09
N PRO A 113 14.50 -1.85 -6.03
CA PRO A 113 13.44 -2.04 -7.02
C PRO A 113 12.49 -0.86 -7.16
N VAL A 114 12.17 -0.51 -8.42
CA VAL A 114 11.23 0.57 -8.76
C VAL A 114 9.94 0.01 -9.37
N GLN A 115 8.86 0.80 -9.33
CA GLN A 115 7.60 0.43 -9.97
C GLN A 115 7.36 1.28 -11.23
N GLY A 116 7.20 0.61 -12.37
CA GLY A 116 6.92 1.25 -13.66
C GLY A 116 5.59 0.80 -14.25
N LYS A 117 5.13 1.54 -15.27
CA LYS A 117 4.08 1.10 -16.20
C LYS A 117 4.50 1.48 -17.61
N HIS A 118 4.19 0.63 -18.58
CA HIS A 118 4.33 1.00 -19.98
C HIS A 118 3.20 1.99 -20.35
N PRO A 119 3.49 3.05 -21.13
CA PRO A 119 2.45 3.90 -21.70
C PRO A 119 1.51 3.12 -22.64
#